data_AF-A0A8J5KDA7-F1
#
_entry.id   AF-A0A8J5KDA7-F1
#
_cell.length_a   1.000
_cell.length_b   1.000
_cell.length_c   1.000
_cell.angle_alpha   90.00
_cell.angle_beta   90.00
_cell.angle_gamma   90.00
#
_symmetry.space_group_name_H-M   'P 1'
#
loop_
_entity.id
_entity.type
_entity.pdbx_description
1 polymer ?
#
loop_
_entity_poly.entity_id
_entity_poly.type
_entity_poly.pdbx_seq_one_letter_code
_entity_poly.pdbx_strand_id
1 'polypeptide(L)'
;MLNTSISIKTPKGTYARIAPRSSYAMRGMIIGGGVVDSDYRGEIKILVYNYSDDDIDFAEGERIDQLILECCKTPPTIQVHDLDKTKRQDRCFGSTSSQCKNDKANPLCEGCPNCDDSTSSAAPYDYYVAPHPSYIDDCEYIEYQPRRATTQQEENINYEVRREA
;
A
#
# COMPACT_ATOMS: atom_id res chain seq x y z
N MET A 1 3.59 2.24 -18.87
CA MET A 1 4.53 2.79 -17.86
C MET A 1 4.83 4.23 -18.23
N LEU A 2 4.78 5.14 -17.26
CA LEU A 2 4.96 6.58 -17.45
C LEU A 2 6.17 7.06 -16.64
N ASN A 3 6.94 7.96 -17.23
CA ASN A 3 8.16 8.52 -16.63
C ASN A 3 7.82 9.84 -15.93
N THR A 4 8.37 10.07 -14.75
CA THR A 4 8.12 11.30 -13.98
C THR A 4 9.25 12.31 -14.11
N SER A 5 10.44 11.88 -14.54
CA SER A 5 11.69 12.64 -14.46
C SER A 5 12.00 13.13 -13.03
N ILE A 6 11.44 12.46 -12.01
CA ILE A 6 11.59 12.82 -10.60
C ILE A 6 12.29 11.67 -9.87
N SER A 7 13.29 12.02 -9.05
CA SER A 7 13.88 11.15 -8.04
C SER A 7 13.65 11.76 -6.66
N ILE A 8 13.49 10.92 -5.64
CA ILE A 8 13.24 11.39 -4.27
C ILE A 8 14.16 10.72 -3.26
N LYS A 9 14.26 11.35 -2.10
CA LYS A 9 14.69 10.71 -0.85
C LYS A 9 13.58 10.90 0.16
N THR A 10 12.99 9.81 0.64
CA THR A 10 11.94 9.89 1.65
C THR A 10 12.52 10.16 3.04
N PRO A 11 11.73 10.74 3.95
CA PRO A 11 12.07 10.78 5.37
C PRO A 11 12.33 9.38 5.94
N LYS A 12 13.21 9.29 6.93
CA LYS A 12 13.48 8.02 7.62
C LYS A 12 12.19 7.46 8.23
N GLY A 13 11.99 6.15 8.12
CA GLY A 13 10.79 5.49 8.64
C GLY A 13 9.57 5.63 7.73
N THR A 14 9.77 6.10 6.48
CA THR A 14 8.69 6.18 5.49
C THR A 14 9.12 5.56 4.17
N TYR A 15 8.15 5.02 3.45
CA TYR A 15 8.26 4.74 2.02
C TYR A 15 7.29 5.65 1.25
N ALA A 16 7.52 5.83 -0.04
CA ALA A 16 6.58 6.59 -0.87
C ALA A 16 5.64 5.62 -1.59
N ARG A 17 4.33 5.79 -1.41
CA ARG A 17 3.31 5.10 -2.16
C ARG A 17 2.79 5.95 -3.31
N ILE A 18 2.82 5.42 -4.52
CA ILE A 18 2.12 5.99 -5.68
C ILE A 18 0.69 5.45 -5.68
N ALA A 19 -0.28 6.35 -5.60
CA ALA A 19 -1.70 6.03 -5.56
C ALA A 19 -2.44 6.69 -6.74
N PRO A 20 -3.49 6.06 -7.28
CA PRO A 20 -4.30 6.72 -8.29
C PRO A 20 -5.05 7.92 -7.68
N ARG A 21 -5.30 8.94 -8.50
CA ARG A 21 -6.32 9.96 -8.18
C ARG A 21 -7.71 9.36 -8.43
N SER A 22 -8.69 9.71 -7.59
CA SER A 22 -10.05 9.15 -7.70
C SER A 22 -10.68 9.36 -9.07
N SER A 23 -10.45 10.53 -9.70
CA SER A 23 -10.94 10.83 -11.06
C SER A 23 -10.44 9.86 -12.12
N TYR A 24 -9.21 9.33 -11.95
CA TYR A 24 -8.63 8.34 -12.85
C TYR A 24 -9.01 6.91 -12.46
N ALA A 25 -9.09 6.62 -11.16
CA ALA A 25 -9.60 5.34 -10.67
C ALA A 25 -11.02 5.05 -11.16
N MET A 26 -11.90 6.07 -11.17
CA MET A 26 -13.26 5.95 -11.70
C MET A 26 -13.32 5.68 -13.21
N ARG A 27 -12.25 6.00 -13.95
CA ARG A 27 -12.12 5.71 -15.38
C ARG A 27 -11.54 4.31 -15.65
N GLY A 28 -11.37 3.46 -14.62
CA GLY A 28 -10.77 2.14 -14.77
C GLY A 28 -9.25 2.12 -14.68
N MET A 29 -8.60 3.23 -14.33
CA MET A 29 -7.15 3.29 -14.17
C MET A 29 -6.72 2.74 -12.80
N ILE A 30 -5.77 1.81 -12.81
CA ILE A 30 -5.15 1.25 -11.60
C ILE A 30 -3.65 1.49 -11.64
N ILE A 31 -3.07 1.89 -10.50
CA ILE A 31 -1.61 1.92 -10.33
C ILE A 31 -1.13 0.53 -9.93
N GLY A 32 -0.26 -0.04 -10.76
CA GLY A 32 0.49 -1.25 -10.46
C GLY A 32 1.77 -0.94 -9.71
N GLY A 33 2.22 -1.86 -8.86
CA GLY A 33 3.37 -1.59 -8.00
C GLY A 33 3.08 -0.38 -7.11
N GLY A 34 3.93 0.64 -7.17
CA GLY A 34 3.71 1.89 -6.46
C GLY A 34 4.30 1.95 -5.07
N VAL A 35 5.10 0.96 -4.65
CA VAL A 35 6.00 1.09 -3.50
C VAL A 35 7.34 1.63 -4.03
N VAL A 36 7.73 2.81 -3.56
CA VAL A 36 9.04 3.41 -3.81
C VAL A 36 9.83 3.35 -2.51
N ASP A 37 10.88 2.52 -2.50
CA ASP A 37 11.71 2.28 -1.32
C ASP A 37 12.46 3.54 -0.88
N SER A 38 12.71 3.65 0.43
CA SER A 38 13.36 4.82 1.03
C SER A 38 14.80 5.05 0.57
N ASP A 39 15.47 3.99 0.09
CA ASP A 39 16.84 3.99 -0.42
C ASP A 39 16.90 4.00 -1.95
N TYR A 40 15.76 3.96 -2.65
CA TYR A 40 15.71 4.13 -4.09
C TYR A 40 16.09 5.58 -4.47
N ARG A 41 17.01 5.72 -5.44
CA ARG A 41 17.48 7.01 -5.96
C ARG A 41 17.32 7.16 -7.48
N GLY A 42 16.80 6.12 -8.13
CA GLY A 42 16.48 6.19 -9.55
C GLY A 42 15.28 7.09 -9.82
N GLU A 43 14.93 7.21 -11.09
CA GLU A 43 13.71 7.90 -11.51
C GLU A 43 12.47 7.11 -11.06
N ILE A 44 11.48 7.79 -10.50
CA ILE A 44 10.17 7.23 -10.21
C ILE A 44 9.43 6.99 -11.52
N LYS A 45 8.93 5.77 -11.70
CA LYS A 45 8.09 5.41 -12.84
C LYS A 45 6.73 4.96 -12.36
N ILE A 46 5.69 5.35 -13.09
CA ILE A 46 4.31 5.03 -12.77
C ILE A 46 3.89 3.88 -13.66
N LEU A 47 3.61 2.72 -13.06
CA LEU A 47 3.03 1.59 -13.77
C LEU A 47 1.51 1.73 -13.73
N VAL A 48 0.91 1.91 -14.90
CA VAL A 48 -0.52 2.13 -15.07
C VAL A 48 -1.12 0.94 -15.80
N TYR A 49 -2.24 0.44 -15.28
CA TYR A 49 -3.13 -0.49 -15.94
C TYR A 49 -4.44 0.22 -16.25
N ASN A 50 -4.93 0.04 -17.48
CA ASN A 50 -6.26 0.47 -17.87
C ASN A 50 -7.19 -0.75 -17.92
N TYR A 51 -8.24 -0.74 -17.10
CA TYR A 51 -9.27 -1.78 -17.06
C TYR A 51 -10.60 -1.33 -17.66
N SER A 52 -10.68 -0.15 -18.28
CA SER A 52 -11.84 0.23 -19.09
C SER A 52 -11.72 -0.27 -20.53
N ASP A 53 -12.84 -0.29 -21.23
CA ASP A 53 -12.90 -0.54 -22.67
C ASP A 53 -12.46 0.67 -23.51
N ASP A 54 -12.46 1.86 -22.88
CA ASP A 54 -12.02 3.11 -23.52
C ASP A 54 -10.54 3.38 -23.27
N ASP A 55 -9.87 4.00 -24.25
CA ASP A 55 -8.52 4.51 -24.10
C ASP A 55 -8.46 5.67 -23.08
N ILE A 56 -7.34 5.74 -22.35
CA ILE A 56 -7.06 6.84 -21.42
C ILE A 56 -5.83 7.58 -21.92
N ASP A 57 -6.08 8.75 -22.53
CA ASP A 57 -5.02 9.66 -22.93
C ASP A 57 -4.53 10.50 -21.75
N PHE A 58 -3.24 10.84 -21.78
CA PHE A 58 -2.58 11.70 -20.80
C PHE A 58 -1.90 12.86 -21.51
N ALA A 59 -2.11 14.08 -21.03
CA ALA A 59 -1.34 15.23 -21.50
C ALA A 59 -0.04 15.40 -20.69
N GLU A 60 0.99 15.97 -21.31
CA GLU A 60 2.20 16.35 -20.58
C GLU A 60 1.89 17.35 -19.46
N GLY A 61 2.43 17.09 -18.26
CA GLY A 61 2.18 17.91 -17.07
C GLY A 61 0.83 17.63 -16.39
N GLU A 62 0.04 16.68 -16.89
CA GLU A 62 -1.20 16.27 -16.25
C GLU A 62 -0.94 15.48 -14.95
N ARG A 63 -1.70 15.78 -13.91
CA ARG A 63 -1.62 15.08 -12.62
C ARG A 63 -2.53 13.87 -12.65
N ILE A 64 -1.96 12.68 -12.78
CA ILE A 64 -2.69 11.41 -12.95
C ILE A 64 -2.71 10.56 -11.68
N ASP A 65 -1.70 10.73 -10.84
CA ASP A 65 -1.47 10.00 -9.59
C ASP A 65 -1.22 10.98 -8.43
N GLN A 66 -0.91 10.42 -7.27
CA GLN A 66 -0.47 11.15 -6.10
C GLN A 66 0.55 10.30 -5.33
N LEU A 67 1.58 10.96 -4.83
CA LEU A 67 2.58 10.37 -3.96
C LEU A 67 2.17 10.59 -2.51
N ILE A 68 2.12 9.51 -1.72
CA ILE A 68 1.78 9.52 -0.30
C ILE A 68 2.99 8.98 0.46
N LEU A 69 3.49 9.75 1.42
CA LEU A 69 4.54 9.27 2.32
C LEU A 69 3.90 8.42 3.42
N GLU A 70 4.12 7.11 3.34
CA GLU A 70 3.57 6.16 4.29
C GLU A 70 4.59 5.78 5.34
N CYS A 71 4.17 5.95 6.59
CA CYS A 71 4.94 5.54 7.74
C CYS A 71 5.01 4.01 7.82
N CYS A 72 6.23 3.48 7.95
CA CYS A 72 6.47 2.06 8.06
C CYS A 72 7.53 1.76 9.11
N LYS A 73 7.43 0.57 9.71
CA LYS A 73 8.45 0.04 10.61
C LYS A 73 9.10 -1.15 9.94
N THR A 74 10.42 -1.23 10.04
CA THR A 74 11.24 -2.34 9.53
C THR A 74 11.97 -3.04 10.68
N PRO A 75 11.25 -3.59 11.68
CA PRO A 75 11.90 -4.31 12.77
C PRO A 75 12.54 -5.61 12.27
N PRO A 76 13.58 -6.12 12.96
CA PRO A 76 14.05 -7.47 12.70
C PRO A 76 12.93 -8.49 12.97
N THR A 77 12.91 -9.59 12.21
CA THR A 77 11.98 -10.68 12.40
C THR A 77 12.64 -11.84 13.14
N ILE A 78 11.88 -12.53 13.99
CA ILE A 78 12.33 -13.71 14.75
C ILE A 78 11.38 -14.87 14.41
N GLN A 79 11.93 -16.00 13.97
CA GLN A 79 11.15 -17.22 13.74
C GLN A 79 10.73 -17.83 15.08
N VAL A 80 9.49 -18.29 15.17
CA VAL A 80 8.90 -18.89 16.38
C VAL A 80 8.18 -20.19 16.03
N HIS A 81 7.87 -21.00 17.05
CA HIS A 81 7.16 -22.26 16.86
C HIS A 81 5.65 -22.09 16.66
N ASP A 82 5.05 -21.01 17.19
CA ASP A 82 3.61 -20.74 17.10
C ASP A 82 3.33 -19.24 17.29
N LEU A 83 2.14 -18.78 16.89
CA LEU A 83 1.65 -17.41 17.08
C LEU A 83 0.55 -17.33 18.14
N ASP A 84 0.43 -16.17 18.80
CA ASP A 84 -0.64 -15.92 19.74
C ASP A 84 -2.02 -16.01 19.07
N LYS A 85 -2.97 -16.67 19.75
CA LYS A 85 -4.34 -16.81 19.25
C LYS A 85 -5.06 -15.48 19.28
N THR A 86 -5.58 -15.06 18.14
CA THR A 86 -6.46 -13.89 18.04
C THR A 86 -7.92 -14.30 17.93
N LYS A 87 -8.86 -13.38 18.16
CA LYS A 87 -10.28 -13.63 17.85
C LYS A 87 -10.49 -13.95 16.36
N ARG A 88 -9.67 -13.42 15.45
CA ARG A 88 -9.82 -13.63 14.00
C ARG A 88 -9.28 -15.00 13.55
N GLN A 89 -8.17 -15.45 14.14
CA GLN A 89 -7.43 -16.66 13.76
C GLN A 89 -7.06 -16.65 12.26
N ASP A 90 -7.24 -17.77 11.56
CA ASP A 90 -6.96 -18.02 10.14
C ASP A 90 -8.07 -17.54 9.18
N ARG A 91 -9.18 -17.01 9.73
CA ARG A 91 -10.34 -16.61 8.94
C ARG A 91 -10.04 -15.44 7.99
N CYS A 92 -10.23 -15.68 6.69
CA CYS A 92 -9.99 -14.74 5.59
C CYS A 92 -11.17 -14.70 4.58
N PHE A 93 -11.05 -13.92 3.49
CA PHE A 93 -12.00 -13.85 2.38
C PHE A 93 -13.48 -13.63 2.76
N GLY A 94 -13.78 -12.50 3.42
CA GLY A 94 -15.17 -12.17 3.74
C GLY A 94 -15.74 -12.93 4.95
N SER A 95 -14.90 -13.53 5.79
CA SER A 95 -15.28 -14.19 7.05
C SER A 95 -16.02 -13.30 8.06
N THR A 96 -15.97 -11.98 7.89
CA THR A 96 -16.73 -10.99 8.68
C THR A 96 -18.03 -10.53 8.01
N SER A 97 -18.30 -10.95 6.77
CA SER A 97 -19.54 -10.64 6.06
C SER A 97 -20.68 -11.57 6.48
N SER A 98 -21.91 -11.07 6.43
CA SER A 98 -23.11 -11.79 6.86
C SER A 98 -23.49 -12.99 5.96
N GLN A 99 -22.90 -13.11 4.77
CA GLN A 99 -23.29 -14.11 3.76
C GLN A 99 -22.63 -15.49 3.94
N CYS A 100 -21.54 -15.58 4.69
CA CYS A 100 -20.79 -16.83 4.84
C CYS A 100 -21.57 -17.95 5.57
N LYS A 101 -22.57 -17.61 6.40
CA LYS A 101 -23.16 -18.59 7.33
C LYS A 101 -24.34 -19.41 6.78
N ASN A 102 -24.98 -19.02 5.67
CA ASN A 102 -26.28 -19.61 5.28
C ASN A 102 -26.42 -20.08 3.82
N ASP A 103 -25.45 -19.84 2.93
CA ASP A 103 -25.62 -20.17 1.52
C ASP A 103 -24.73 -21.34 1.08
N LYS A 104 -25.17 -22.58 1.34
CA LYS A 104 -24.57 -23.80 0.75
C LYS A 104 -24.62 -23.85 -0.79
N ALA A 105 -25.29 -22.89 -1.42
CA ALA A 105 -25.37 -22.73 -2.87
C ALA A 105 -24.40 -21.68 -3.42
N ASN A 106 -23.60 -21.00 -2.58
CA ASN A 106 -22.59 -20.07 -3.04
C ASN A 106 -21.32 -20.84 -3.46
N PRO A 107 -20.89 -20.78 -4.74
CA PRO A 107 -19.69 -21.46 -5.20
C PRO A 107 -18.39 -20.95 -4.56
N LEU A 108 -18.40 -19.78 -3.89
CA LEU A 108 -17.28 -19.31 -3.05
C LEU A 108 -17.22 -19.99 -1.67
N CYS A 109 -18.27 -20.73 -1.27
CA CYS A 109 -18.35 -21.47 -0.02
C CYS A 109 -18.01 -22.96 -0.18
N GLU A 110 -18.16 -23.55 -1.37
CA GLU A 110 -17.70 -24.92 -1.63
C GLU A 110 -16.17 -25.00 -1.51
N GLY A 111 -15.67 -25.79 -0.56
CA GLY A 111 -14.23 -25.94 -0.30
C GLY A 111 -13.60 -24.78 0.45
N CYS A 112 -14.39 -23.84 0.99
CA CYS A 112 -13.87 -22.75 1.81
C CYS A 112 -13.43 -23.29 3.18
N PRO A 113 -12.13 -23.25 3.52
CA PRO A 113 -11.61 -23.79 4.78
C PRO A 113 -12.08 -23.01 6.02
N ASN A 114 -12.77 -21.88 5.83
CA ASN A 114 -13.25 -21.01 6.90
C ASN A 114 -14.71 -21.26 7.32
N CYS A 115 -15.46 -22.13 6.62
CA CYS A 115 -16.83 -22.52 6.98
C CYS A 115 -16.96 -23.98 7.41
N ASP A 116 -15.85 -24.72 7.41
CA ASP A 116 -15.77 -26.08 7.93
C ASP A 116 -14.85 -26.10 9.16
N ASP A 117 -15.42 -26.25 10.36
CA ASP A 117 -14.70 -26.24 11.65
C ASP A 117 -13.76 -27.46 11.83
N SER A 118 -13.59 -28.29 10.80
CA SER A 118 -13.02 -29.64 10.90
C SER A 118 -11.56 -29.80 10.44
N THR A 119 -10.90 -28.76 9.94
CA THR A 119 -9.50 -28.87 9.48
C THR A 119 -8.50 -28.12 10.37
N SER A 120 -8.39 -28.53 11.64
CA SER A 120 -7.27 -28.13 12.50
C SER A 120 -6.08 -29.09 12.38
N SER A 121 -5.59 -29.35 11.15
CA SER A 121 -4.25 -29.90 10.99
C SER A 121 -3.27 -28.74 10.98
N ALA A 122 -2.21 -28.78 11.80
CA ALA A 122 -1.17 -27.76 11.83
C ALA A 122 -0.68 -27.46 10.41
N ALA A 123 -1.07 -26.30 9.88
CA ALA A 123 -0.67 -25.89 8.55
C ALA A 123 0.85 -25.68 8.51
N PRO A 124 1.53 -26.00 7.39
CA PRO A 124 2.99 -26.06 7.32
C PRO A 124 3.60 -24.66 7.17
N TYR A 125 3.32 -23.74 8.10
CA TYR A 125 3.80 -22.37 8.05
C TYR A 125 5.00 -22.18 8.99
N ASP A 126 6.00 -21.44 8.49
CA ASP A 126 7.01 -20.83 9.35
C ASP A 126 6.44 -19.56 9.96
N TYR A 127 6.43 -19.48 11.29
CA TYR A 127 5.89 -18.33 12.02
C TYR A 127 6.99 -17.33 12.34
N TYR A 128 6.70 -16.04 12.16
CA TYR A 128 7.63 -14.95 12.49
C TYR A 128 6.93 -13.88 13.33
N VAL A 129 7.65 -13.32 14.30
CA VAL A 129 7.22 -12.17 15.09
C VAL A 129 8.25 -11.06 15.00
N ALA A 130 7.78 -9.81 15.01
CA ALA A 130 8.62 -8.67 15.32
C ALA A 130 8.70 -8.52 16.85
N PRO A 131 9.90 -8.35 17.45
CA PRO A 131 10.02 -8.16 18.89
C PRO A 131 9.29 -6.90 19.38
N HIS A 132 8.82 -6.94 20.64
CA HIS A 132 7.93 -5.96 21.31
C HIS A 132 8.28 -4.47 21.06
N PRO A 133 7.29 -3.56 21.00
CA PRO A 133 7.39 -2.19 20.49
C PRO A 133 8.13 -1.17 21.38
N SER A 134 9.33 -1.46 21.89
CA SER A 134 10.21 -0.37 22.36
C SER A 134 10.65 0.59 21.22
N TYR A 135 10.17 0.36 19.98
CA TYR A 135 10.32 1.20 18.80
C TYR A 135 9.03 2.04 18.55
N ILE A 136 8.79 3.02 19.40
CA ILE A 136 7.80 4.11 19.28
C ILE A 136 8.66 5.36 19.59
N ASP A 137 8.79 6.44 18.82
CA ASP A 137 8.05 7.13 17.75
C ASP A 137 9.06 7.53 16.63
N ASP A 138 8.68 7.90 15.40
CA ASP A 138 8.61 9.30 14.96
C ASP A 138 7.92 9.37 13.57
N CYS A 139 6.79 8.69 13.43
CA CYS A 139 6.03 8.65 12.19
C CYS A 139 5.06 9.84 12.13
N GLU A 140 5.58 11.03 11.86
CA GLU A 140 4.74 12.21 11.58
C GLU A 140 4.15 12.10 10.16
N TYR A 141 2.83 12.30 10.04
CA TYR A 141 2.15 12.35 8.75
C TYR A 141 2.61 13.58 7.97
N ILE A 142 3.37 13.38 6.89
CA ILE A 142 3.79 14.46 5.99
C ILE A 142 2.88 14.45 4.77
N GLU A 143 1.95 15.41 4.72
CA GLU A 143 1.08 15.61 3.56
C GLU A 143 1.88 16.25 2.40
N TYR A 144 2.10 15.49 1.33
CA TYR A 144 2.79 15.98 0.13
C TYR A 144 1.84 16.80 -0.75
N GLN A 145 2.20 18.06 -1.01
CA GLN A 145 1.50 18.95 -1.94
C GLN A 145 2.38 19.17 -3.18
N PRO A 146 2.12 18.52 -4.34
CA PRO A 146 2.91 18.73 -5.54
C PRO A 146 2.72 20.16 -6.07
N ARG A 147 3.79 20.95 -6.13
CA ARG A 147 3.81 22.21 -6.91
C ARG A 147 4.11 21.91 -8.37
N ARG A 148 3.43 22.64 -9.26
CA ARG A 148 3.68 22.63 -10.72
C ARG A 148 5.16 22.93 -10.99
N ALA A 149 5.79 22.13 -11.83
CA ALA A 149 7.09 22.48 -12.39
C ALA A 149 6.93 23.78 -13.20
N THR A 150 7.50 24.87 -12.70
CA THR A 150 7.70 26.09 -13.49
C THR A 150 9.03 25.98 -14.19
N THR A 151 9.05 26.25 -15.49
CA THR A 151 10.27 26.37 -16.26
C THR A 151 11.13 27.49 -15.69
N GLN A 152 12.38 27.12 -15.42
CA GLN A 152 13.58 27.93 -15.14
C GLN A 152 13.97 28.16 -13.67
N GLN A 153 15.22 27.73 -13.44
CA GLN A 153 16.20 28.05 -12.41
C GLN A 153 16.11 27.34 -11.05
N GLU A 154 17.24 26.69 -10.76
CA GLU A 154 17.66 26.03 -9.54
C GLU A 154 17.39 26.87 -8.29
N GLU A 155 16.39 26.54 -7.47
CA GLU A 155 16.41 26.91 -6.05
C GLU A 155 15.81 25.81 -5.18
N ASN A 156 16.58 25.47 -4.15
CA ASN A 156 16.36 24.49 -3.08
C ASN A 156 14.90 24.08 -2.80
N ILE A 157 14.63 22.77 -2.93
CA ILE A 157 13.41 22.15 -2.41
C ILE A 157 13.48 22.17 -0.87
N ASN A 158 12.97 23.23 -0.26
CA ASN A 158 12.76 23.30 1.18
C ASN A 158 11.44 22.61 1.54
N TYR A 159 11.51 21.61 2.42
CA TYR A 159 10.34 20.97 3.03
C TYR A 159 9.82 21.86 4.15
N GLU A 160 8.62 22.44 4.00
CA GLU A 160 7.91 23.06 5.11
C GLU A 160 7.06 22.01 5.84
N VAL A 161 7.50 21.62 7.03
CA VAL A 161 6.68 20.86 7.99
C VAL A 161 5.69 21.85 8.61
N ARG A 162 4.40 21.76 8.22
CA ARG A 162 3.34 22.47 8.96
C ARG A 162 2.98 21.65 10.18
N ARG A 163 3.24 22.23 11.36
CA ARG A 163 2.75 21.74 12.65
C ARG A 163 1.33 22.29 12.84
N GLU A 164 0.32 21.43 12.94
CA GLU A 164 -0.96 21.86 13.51
C GLU A 164 -0.82 21.92 15.04
N ALA A 165 -1.40 22.97 15.62
CA ALA A 165 -1.35 23.30 17.05
C ALA A 165 -2.40 22.55 17.87
#